data_AF-A0A354WM88-F1
#
_entry.id   AF-A0A354WM88-F1
#
_cell.length_a   1.000
_cell.length_b   1.000
_cell.length_c   1.000
_cell.angle_alpha   90.00
_cell.angle_beta   90.00
_cell.angle_gamma   90.00
#
_symmetry.space_group_name_H-M   'P 1'
#
loop_
_entity.id
_entity.type
_entity.pdbx_description
1 polymer ?
#
loop_
_entity_poly.entity_id
_entity_poly.type
_entity_poly.pdbx_seq_one_letter_code
_entity_poly.pdbx_strand_id
1 'polypeptide(L)'
;MPKKLGIAVIAVGAVLILSALFLLMYNRWEDARAGRQSEDALASVEAAIATRPTQAPAETVPAETETAPTEPTLDPEMPTTVINGYAYVGYLEIPALELKLPVMSTWDYTRLQIAPCRQFG
;
A
#
# COMPACT_ATOMS: atom_id res chain seq x y z
N MET A 1 21.97 -52.31 -1.53
CA MET A 1 21.89 -51.46 -2.75
C MET A 1 21.98 -49.96 -2.40
N PRO A 2 23.08 -49.46 -1.81
CA PRO A 2 23.14 -48.09 -1.26
C PRO A 2 23.32 -46.98 -2.31
N LYS A 3 23.91 -47.29 -3.48
CA LYS A 3 24.21 -46.30 -4.54
C LYS A 3 22.94 -45.66 -5.14
N LYS A 4 21.85 -46.42 -5.26
CA LYS A 4 20.58 -45.93 -5.79
C LYS A 4 19.90 -44.94 -4.83
N LEU A 5 20.06 -45.17 -3.52
CA LEU A 5 19.52 -44.30 -2.47
C LEU A 5 20.24 -42.95 -2.46
N GLY A 6 21.57 -42.94 -2.58
CA GLY A 6 22.35 -41.70 -2.68
C GLY A 6 21.97 -40.84 -3.88
N ILE A 7 21.78 -41.46 -5.05
CA ILE A 7 21.34 -40.76 -6.26
C ILE A 7 19.93 -40.18 -6.07
N ALA A 8 19.01 -40.92 -5.45
CA ALA A 8 17.66 -40.43 -5.17
C ALA A 8 17.66 -39.20 -4.25
N VAL A 9 18.48 -39.20 -3.19
CA VAL A 9 18.59 -38.06 -2.26
C VAL A 9 19.15 -36.82 -2.98
N ILE A 10 20.18 -37.00 -3.82
CA ILE A 10 20.75 -35.90 -4.61
C ILE A 10 19.71 -35.33 -5.60
N ALA A 11 18.95 -36.21 -6.27
CA ALA A 11 17.91 -35.79 -7.20
C ALA A 11 16.82 -34.96 -6.51
N VAL A 12 16.35 -35.40 -5.34
CA VAL A 12 15.38 -34.65 -4.53
C VAL A 12 15.94 -33.30 -4.10
N GLY A 13 17.20 -33.26 -3.63
CA GLY A 13 17.87 -32.01 -3.29
C GLY A 13 17.96 -31.03 -4.45
N ALA A 14 18.32 -31.52 -5.65
CA ALA A 14 18.39 -30.70 -6.85
C ALA A 14 17.02 -30.12 -7.24
N VAL A 15 15.95 -30.92 -7.15
CA VAL A 15 14.58 -30.45 -7.40
C VAL A 15 14.18 -29.36 -6.41
N LEU A 16 14.48 -29.53 -5.12
CA LEU A 16 14.18 -28.52 -4.10
C LEU A 16 14.91 -27.20 -4.34
N ILE A 17 16.20 -27.26 -4.71
CA ILE A 17 16.99 -26.06 -5.04
C ILE A 17 16.40 -25.35 -6.26
N LEU A 18 16.02 -26.09 -7.31
CA LEU A 18 15.40 -25.51 -8.51
C LEU A 18 14.07 -24.84 -8.19
N SER A 19 13.21 -25.46 -7.38
CA SER A 19 11.94 -24.88 -6.94
C SER A 19 12.14 -23.57 -6.16
N ALA A 20 13.13 -23.54 -5.26
CA ALA A 20 13.45 -22.33 -4.50
C ALA A 20 13.93 -21.18 -5.40
N LEU A 21 14.78 -21.50 -6.41
CA LEU A 21 15.23 -20.51 -7.39
C LEU A 21 14.08 -19.97 -8.24
N PHE A 22 13.13 -20.83 -8.62
CA PHE A 22 11.95 -20.42 -9.38
C PHE A 22 11.07 -19.47 -8.58
N LEU A 23 10.79 -19.79 -7.32
CA LEU A 23 10.05 -18.92 -6.41
C LEU A 23 10.74 -17.56 -6.21
N LEU A 24 12.06 -17.57 -6.01
CA LEU A 24 12.84 -16.35 -5.86
C LEU A 24 12.78 -15.48 -7.12
N MET A 25 12.89 -16.09 -8.30
CA MET A 25 12.80 -15.36 -9.57
C MET A 25 11.41 -14.77 -9.78
N TYR A 26 10.36 -15.55 -9.49
CA TYR A 26 8.97 -15.12 -9.60
C TYR A 26 8.71 -13.92 -8.68
N ASN A 27 9.09 -14.02 -7.41
CA ASN A 27 8.93 -12.93 -6.44
C ASN A 27 9.71 -11.67 -6.86
N ARG A 28 10.95 -11.81 -7.33
CA ARG A 28 11.74 -10.64 -7.79
C ARG A 28 11.16 -9.98 -9.04
N TRP A 29 10.55 -10.77 -9.92
CA TRP A 29 9.89 -10.24 -11.11
C TRP A 29 8.61 -9.49 -10.73
N GLU A 30 7.86 -10.01 -9.76
CA GLU A 30 6.67 -9.38 -9.20
C GLU A 30 7.03 -8.09 -8.44
N ASP A 31 8.08 -8.10 -7.61
CA ASP A 31 8.61 -6.91 -6.92
C ASP A 31 9.06 -5.82 -7.92
N ALA A 32 9.77 -6.20 -8.98
CA ALA A 32 10.20 -5.28 -10.03
C ALA A 32 9.03 -4.76 -10.88
N ARG A 33 7.93 -5.51 -10.98
CA ARG A 33 6.70 -5.07 -11.64
C ARG A 33 5.92 -4.10 -10.74
N ALA A 34 5.82 -4.39 -9.44
CA ALA A 34 5.19 -3.52 -8.47
C ALA A 34 5.95 -2.18 -8.34
N GLY A 35 7.28 -2.21 -8.30
CA GLY A 35 8.12 -0.99 -8.25
C GLY A 35 7.89 -0.07 -9.45
N ARG A 36 7.84 -0.61 -10.67
CA ARG A 36 7.59 0.17 -11.89
C ARG A 36 6.19 0.77 -11.93
N GLN A 37 5.17 0.05 -11.45
CA GLN A 37 3.80 0.57 -11.37
C GLN A 37 3.67 1.70 -10.35
N SER A 38 4.42 1.63 -9.23
CA SER A 38 4.48 2.70 -8.24
C SER A 38 5.20 3.95 -8.78
N GLU A 39 6.31 3.78 -9.50
CA GLU A 39 7.04 4.91 -10.12
C GLU A 39 6.20 5.64 -11.19
N ASP A 40 5.52 4.90 -12.07
CA ASP A 40 4.63 5.51 -13.08
C ASP A 40 3.44 6.23 -12.44
N ALA A 41 2.87 5.66 -11.36
CA ALA A 41 1.80 6.30 -10.62
C ALA A 41 2.27 7.59 -9.90
N LEU A 42 3.49 7.60 -9.34
CA LEU A 42 4.08 8.76 -8.69
C LEU A 42 4.25 9.94 -9.65
N ALA A 43 4.75 9.69 -10.87
CA ALA A 43 4.90 10.73 -11.89
C ALA A 43 3.55 11.36 -12.28
N SER A 44 2.49 10.56 -12.35
CA SER A 44 1.13 11.04 -12.65
C SER A 44 0.53 11.89 -11.51
N VAL A 45 0.83 11.54 -10.26
CA VAL A 45 0.35 12.24 -9.07
C VAL A 45 1.09 13.56 -8.86
N GLU A 46 2.41 13.59 -9.10
CA GLU A 46 3.22 14.81 -9.00
C GLU A 46 2.81 15.84 -10.05
N ALA A 47 2.55 15.41 -11.29
CA ALA A 47 2.03 16.27 -12.34
C ALA A 47 0.66 16.87 -11.98
N ALA A 48 -0.23 16.08 -11.35
CA ALA A 48 -1.54 16.55 -10.92
C ALA A 48 -1.46 17.56 -9.75
N ILE A 49 -0.49 17.41 -8.84
CA ILE A 49 -0.26 18.33 -7.71
C ILE A 49 0.36 19.65 -8.19
N ALA A 50 1.29 19.61 -9.15
CA ALA A 50 1.92 20.82 -9.71
C ALA A 50 0.92 21.75 -10.44
N THR A 51 -0.18 21.19 -10.97
CA THR A 51 -1.27 21.97 -11.56
C THR A 51 -2.25 22.59 -10.57
N ARG A 52 -2.10 22.35 -9.25
CA ARG A 52 -2.98 22.92 -8.24
C ARG A 52 -2.46 24.30 -7.81
N PRO A 53 -3.19 25.41 -8.06
CA PRO A 53 -2.77 26.73 -7.63
C PRO A 53 -2.78 26.81 -6.10
N THR A 54 -1.66 27.25 -5.53
CA THR A 54 -1.49 27.58 -4.12
C THR A 54 -2.61 28.51 -3.63
N GLN A 55 -3.46 28.03 -2.73
CA GLN A 55 -4.25 28.89 -1.85
C GLN A 55 -3.68 28.76 -0.44
N ALA A 56 -2.83 29.71 -0.08
CA ALA A 56 -2.73 30.16 1.30
C ALA A 56 -4.06 30.89 1.63
N PRO A 57 -4.50 30.86 2.89
CA PRO A 57 -4.13 31.97 3.75
C PRO A 57 -3.62 31.56 5.14
N ALA A 58 -2.73 32.40 5.64
CA ALA A 58 -2.40 32.49 7.05
C ALA A 58 -3.62 32.95 7.86
N GLU A 59 -3.86 32.33 9.01
CA GLU A 59 -4.52 32.99 10.15
C GLU A 59 -3.99 32.39 11.47
N THR A 60 -3.15 33.18 12.13
CA THR A 60 -2.87 33.15 13.56
C THR A 60 -4.14 33.37 14.38
N VAL A 61 -4.34 32.63 15.49
CA VAL A 61 -4.85 33.08 16.82
C VAL A 61 -4.92 31.87 17.79
N PRO A 62 -4.76 32.05 19.12
CA PRO A 62 -4.07 31.12 20.02
C PRO A 62 -4.94 30.40 21.08
N ALA A 63 -4.30 29.39 21.71
CA ALA A 63 -4.45 28.87 23.08
C ALA A 63 -5.83 28.45 23.64
N GLU A 64 -5.87 27.17 24.03
CA GLU A 64 -6.56 26.56 25.19
C GLU A 64 -8.02 26.92 25.48
N THR A 65 -8.92 25.93 25.33
CA THR A 65 -9.94 25.63 26.35
C THR A 65 -10.32 24.15 26.24
N GLU A 66 -10.20 23.43 27.35
CA GLU A 66 -10.71 22.07 27.55
C GLU A 66 -12.18 21.96 27.10
N THR A 67 -12.51 20.94 26.32
CA THR A 67 -13.87 20.44 26.26
C THR A 67 -13.81 18.94 26.04
N ALA A 68 -14.61 18.21 26.81
CA ALA A 68 -14.67 16.76 26.95
C ALA A 68 -14.53 15.99 25.62
N PRO A 69 -13.93 14.77 25.62
CA PRO A 69 -13.94 13.92 24.44
C PRO A 69 -15.38 13.53 24.14
N THR A 70 -16.00 14.26 23.21
CA THR A 70 -17.18 13.75 22.51
C THR A 70 -16.62 12.61 21.66
N GLU A 71 -16.95 11.37 22.00
CA GLU A 71 -16.67 10.23 21.13
C GLU A 71 -17.19 10.58 19.73
N PRO A 72 -16.32 10.69 18.71
CA PRO A 72 -16.79 10.92 17.36
C PRO A 72 -17.64 9.69 16.99
N THR A 73 -18.89 9.93 16.60
CA THR A 73 -19.74 8.92 15.99
C THR A 73 -18.92 8.19 14.93
N LEU A 74 -18.73 6.88 15.08
CA LEU A 74 -17.77 6.06 14.30
C LEU A 74 -18.03 6.03 12.78
N ASP A 75 -19.18 6.53 12.33
CA ASP A 75 -19.53 6.66 10.92
C ASP A 75 -20.02 8.09 10.60
N PRO A 76 -19.15 9.10 10.55
CA PRO A 76 -19.40 10.16 9.59
C PRO A 76 -19.24 9.51 8.20
N GLU A 77 -20.21 9.63 7.29
CA GLU A 77 -19.95 9.38 5.87
C GLU A 77 -18.80 10.31 5.46
N MET A 78 -17.57 9.79 5.51
CA MET A 78 -16.40 10.58 5.19
C MET A 78 -16.46 10.92 3.71
N PRO A 79 -16.15 12.17 3.32
CA PRO A 79 -16.20 12.58 1.93
C PRO A 79 -15.28 11.69 1.11
N THR A 80 -15.86 10.87 0.23
CA THR A 80 -15.11 9.97 -0.63
C THR A 80 -14.89 10.61 -2.00
N THR A 81 -13.71 10.39 -2.56
CA THR A 81 -13.41 10.77 -3.95
C THR A 81 -13.16 9.50 -4.76
N VAL A 82 -13.85 9.38 -5.89
CA VAL A 82 -13.68 8.23 -6.80
C VAL A 82 -12.52 8.51 -7.73
N ILE A 83 -11.48 7.68 -7.65
CA ILE A 83 -10.29 7.75 -8.51
C ILE A 83 -10.07 6.35 -9.07
N ASN A 84 -9.97 6.22 -10.40
CA ASN A 84 -9.76 4.94 -11.09
C ASN A 84 -10.76 3.82 -10.71
N GLY A 85 -12.01 4.20 -10.42
CA GLY A 85 -13.09 3.27 -10.05
C GLY A 85 -13.09 2.85 -8.57
N TYR A 86 -12.17 3.35 -7.75
CA TYR A 86 -12.14 3.11 -6.31
C TYR A 86 -12.46 4.38 -5.52
N ALA A 87 -13.24 4.25 -4.47
CA ALA A 87 -13.59 5.35 -3.58
C ALA A 87 -12.55 5.48 -2.46
N TYR A 88 -11.86 6.61 -2.41
CA TYR A 88 -10.83 6.93 -1.42
C TYR A 88 -11.32 7.95 -0.39
N VAL A 89 -10.88 7.80 0.85
CA VAL A 89 -11.23 8.67 1.98
C VAL A 89 -10.16 9.74 2.22
N GLY A 90 -8.89 9.41 1.97
CA GLY A 90 -7.77 10.29 2.26
C GLY A 90 -6.43 9.62 1.98
N TYR A 91 -5.39 10.06 2.68
CA TYR A 91 -4.03 9.52 2.57
C TYR A 91 -3.42 9.33 3.97
N LEU A 92 -2.54 8.34 4.09
CA LEU A 92 -1.74 8.03 5.27
C LEU A 92 -0.28 8.34 4.96
N GLU A 93 0.36 9.12 5.81
CA GLU A 93 1.80 9.40 5.73
C GLU A 93 2.52 8.73 6.89
N ILE A 94 3.60 8.01 6.59
CA ILE A 94 4.48 7.37 7.56
C ILE A 94 5.88 8.00 7.39
N PRO A 95 6.19 9.10 8.10
CA PRO A 95 7.42 9.87 7.90
C PRO A 95 8.69 9.06 8.12
N ALA A 96 8.69 8.15 9.10
CA ALA A 96 9.83 7.28 9.39
C ALA A 96 10.17 6.32 8.23
N LEU A 97 9.22 6.08 7.33
CA LEU A 97 9.39 5.25 6.13
C LEU A 97 9.34 6.09 4.84
N GLU A 98 9.28 7.43 4.95
CA GLU A 98 9.08 8.37 3.83
C GLU A 98 7.93 7.96 2.88
N LEU A 99 6.87 7.35 3.45
CA LEU A 99 5.84 6.66 2.68
C LEU A 99 4.50 7.41 2.75
N LYS A 100 3.85 7.57 1.59
CA LYS A 100 2.50 8.15 1.47
C LYS A 100 1.58 7.20 0.70
N LEU A 101 0.48 6.77 1.32
CA LEU A 101 -0.44 5.78 0.77
C LEU A 101 -1.88 6.30 0.78
N PRO A 102 -2.64 6.19 -0.31
CA PRO A 102 -4.06 6.54 -0.31
C PRO A 102 -4.87 5.50 0.47
N VAL A 103 -5.92 5.92 1.18
CA VAL A 103 -6.76 5.03 1.99
C VAL A 103 -8.11 4.83 1.31
N MET A 104 -8.45 3.59 0.99
CA MET A 104 -9.73 3.26 0.38
C MET A 104 -10.86 3.17 1.42
N SER A 105 -12.05 3.59 1.01
CA SER A 105 -13.28 3.61 1.84
C SER A 105 -13.80 2.23 2.23
N THR A 106 -13.62 1.26 1.34
CA THR A 106 -14.18 -0.08 1.44
C THR A 106 -13.09 -1.09 1.12
N TRP A 107 -13.07 -2.20 1.86
CA TRP A 107 -12.06 -3.24 1.75
C TRP A 107 -12.55 -4.37 0.84
N ASP A 108 -11.66 -4.88 -0.01
CA ASP A 108 -11.76 -6.18 -0.66
C ASP A 108 -10.33 -6.71 -0.93
N TYR A 109 -10.18 -8.01 -1.22
CA TYR A 109 -8.86 -8.62 -1.43
C TYR A 109 -8.09 -8.03 -2.63
N THR A 110 -8.78 -7.46 -3.61
CA THR A 110 -8.16 -6.83 -4.78
C THR A 110 -7.66 -5.42 -4.44
N ARG A 111 -8.42 -4.67 -3.63
CA ARG A 111 -8.09 -3.34 -3.12
C ARG A 111 -6.98 -3.34 -2.10
N LEU A 112 -6.94 -4.36 -1.24
CA LEU A 112 -5.88 -4.51 -0.24
C LEU A 112 -4.50 -4.74 -0.86
N GLN A 113 -4.44 -5.25 -2.10
CA GLN A 113 -3.20 -5.35 -2.88
C GLN A 113 -2.71 -3.99 -3.39
N ILE A 114 -3.60 -2.98 -3.43
CA ILE A 114 -3.32 -1.67 -4.02
C ILE A 114 -3.03 -0.64 -2.92
N ALA A 115 -3.86 -0.59 -1.87
CA ALA A 115 -3.70 0.38 -0.82
C ALA A 115 -4.37 -0.04 0.51
N PRO A 116 -3.98 0.57 1.64
CA PRO A 116 -4.66 0.37 2.91
C PRO A 116 -6.16 0.69 2.78
N CYS A 117 -6.99 -0.17 3.38
CA CYS A 117 -8.44 -0.02 3.36
C CYS A 117 -8.96 0.22 4.77
N ARG A 118 -10.04 0.99 4.90
CA ARG A 118 -10.77 1.14 6.16
C ARG A 118 -11.41 -0.20 6.56
N GLN A 119 -11.11 -0.69 7.75
CA GLN A 119 -11.81 -1.83 8.36
C GLN A 119 -13.13 -1.34 8.98
N PHE A 120 -14.21 -2.07 8.74
CA PHE A 120 -15.51 -1.83 9.38
C PHE A 120 -15.57 -2.63 10.69
N GLY A 121 -15.98 -2.00 11.80
CA GLY A 121 -16.04 -2.59 13.13
C GLY A 121 -17.08 -1.92 14.00
#